data_AF-A0A9X0R9G8-F1
#
_entry.id   AF-A0A9X0R9G8-F1
#
_cell.length_a   1.000
_cell.length_b   1.000
_cell.length_c   1.000
_cell.angle_alpha   90.00
_cell.angle_beta   90.00
_cell.angle_gamma   90.00
#
_symmetry.space_group_name_H-M   'P 1'
#
loop_
_entity.id
_entity.type
_entity.pdbx_description
1 polymer ?
#
loop_
_entity_poly.entity_id
_entity_poly.type
_entity_poly.pdbx_seq_one_letter_code
_entity_poly.pdbx_strand_id
1 'polypeptide(L)'
;MSIITFEQRRARMTTPEDVNKEINLAAAYAKSLHTKAKTCQGTLAEKLAIKDNAKKADEVTRKLKLQSFDIEDELRAESLTH
;
A
#
# COMPACT_ATOMS: atom_id res chain seq x y z
N MET A 1 4.61 -14.69 -2.42
CA MET A 1 4.84 -13.30 -1.97
C MET A 1 3.64 -12.86 -1.15
N SER A 2 3.83 -12.48 0.11
CA SER A 2 2.76 -11.93 0.94
C SER A 2 2.55 -10.45 0.59
N ILE A 3 1.30 -9.99 0.64
CA ILE A 3 0.97 -8.58 0.44
C ILE A 3 1.42 -7.77 1.66
N ILE A 4 2.03 -6.63 1.40
CA ILE A 4 2.35 -5.66 2.46
C ILE A 4 1.04 -5.05 2.94
N THR A 5 0.74 -5.26 4.21
CA THR A 5 -0.47 -4.77 4.85
C THR A 5 -0.38 -3.27 5.14
N PHE A 6 -1.52 -2.68 5.50
CA PHE A 6 -1.57 -1.29 5.98
C PHE A 6 -0.65 -1.09 7.20
N GLU A 7 -0.73 -1.97 8.20
CA GLU A 7 0.05 -1.83 9.45
C GLU A 7 1.56 -1.87 9.17
N GLN A 8 1.99 -2.74 8.25
CA GLN A 8 3.39 -2.82 7.83
C GLN A 8 3.88 -1.57 7.10
N ARG A 9 2.99 -0.83 6.41
CA ARG A 9 3.34 0.45 5.79
C ARG A 9 3.33 1.57 6.80
N ARG A 10 2.34 1.62 7.71
CA ARG A 10 2.29 2.59 8.81
C ARG A 10 3.54 2.52 9.68
N ALA A 11 4.01 1.32 10.00
CA ALA A 11 5.23 1.11 10.77
C ALA A 11 6.52 1.62 10.09
N ARG A 12 6.50 1.92 8.79
CA ARG A 12 7.63 2.50 8.05
C ARG A 12 7.60 4.03 8.01
N MET A 13 6.49 4.65 8.41
CA MET A 13 6.34 6.09 8.37
C MET A 13 6.87 6.66 9.69
N THR A 14 7.93 7.47 9.57
CA THR A 14 8.57 8.13 10.69
C THR A 14 8.38 9.64 10.65
N THR A 15 8.16 10.20 9.45
CA THR A 15 7.85 11.61 9.26
C THR A 15 6.57 11.80 8.44
N PRO A 16 5.91 12.97 8.51
CA PRO A 16 4.74 13.25 7.67
C PRO A 16 5.00 13.06 6.16
N GLU A 17 6.23 13.31 5.70
CA GLU A 17 6.62 13.12 4.30
C GLU A 17 6.61 11.64 3.87
N ASP A 18 6.82 10.70 4.82
CA ASP A 18 6.76 9.26 4.54
C ASP A 18 5.34 8.81 4.17
N VAL A 19 4.29 9.53 4.60
CA VAL A 19 2.89 9.18 4.32
C VAL A 19 2.63 9.16 2.81
N ASN A 20 2.97 10.25 2.13
CA ASN A 20 2.82 10.36 0.69
C ASN A 20 3.72 9.37 -0.06
N LYS A 21 4.94 9.14 0.43
CA LYS A 21 5.86 8.14 -0.13
C LYS A 21 5.29 6.73 -0.07
N GLU A 22 4.75 6.32 1.08
CA GLU A 22 4.18 4.98 1.26
C GLU A 22 2.87 4.79 0.49
N ILE A 23 2.04 5.83 0.34
CA ILE A 23 0.88 5.85 -0.57
C ILE A 23 1.33 5.58 -2.02
N ASN A 24 2.35 6.30 -2.49
CA ASN A 24 2.86 6.15 -3.85
C ASN A 24 3.46 4.75 -4.08
N LEU A 25 4.20 4.22 -3.10
CA LEU A 25 4.72 2.86 -3.14
C LEU A 25 3.60 1.80 -3.13
N ALA A 26 2.50 2.03 -2.42
CA ALA A 26 1.33 1.15 -2.41
C ALA A 26 0.65 1.12 -3.78
N ALA A 27 0.42 2.30 -4.35
CA ALA A 27 -0.17 2.45 -5.68
C ALA A 27 0.70 1.82 -6.77
N ALA A 28 2.03 2.04 -6.73
CA ALA A 28 2.96 1.45 -7.68
C ALA A 28 2.96 -0.08 -7.59
N TYR A 29 2.91 -0.63 -6.37
CA TYR A 29 2.83 -2.06 -6.16
C TYR A 29 1.54 -2.67 -6.72
N ALA A 30 0.38 -2.07 -6.43
CA ALA A 30 -0.91 -2.50 -6.96
C ALA A 30 -0.92 -2.45 -8.51
N LYS A 31 -0.42 -1.36 -9.10
CA LYS A 31 -0.26 -1.23 -10.56
C LYS A 31 0.61 -2.35 -11.13
N SER A 32 1.71 -2.69 -10.46
CA SER A 32 2.59 -3.79 -10.90
C SER A 32 1.87 -5.14 -10.91
N LEU A 33 1.01 -5.41 -9.91
CA LEU A 33 0.23 -6.63 -9.83
C LEU A 33 -0.85 -6.68 -10.93
N HIS A 34 -1.51 -5.56 -11.21
CA HIS A 34 -2.44 -5.45 -12.33
C HIS A 34 -1.76 -5.74 -13.67
N THR A 35 -0.56 -5.18 -13.90
CA THR A 35 0.21 -5.48 -15.11
C THR A 35 0.60 -6.96 -15.16
N LYS A 36 1.12 -7.52 -14.06
CA LYS A 36 1.46 -8.95 -13.97
C LYS A 36 0.26 -9.86 -14.24
N ALA A 37 -0.93 -9.53 -13.74
CA ALA A 37 -2.14 -10.29 -14.01
C ALA A 37 -2.57 -10.24 -15.48
N LYS A 38 -2.36 -9.10 -16.15
CA LYS A 38 -2.65 -8.93 -17.58
C LYS A 38 -1.68 -9.72 -18.46
N THR A 39 -0.40 -9.71 -18.12
CA THR A 39 0.67 -10.39 -18.89
C THR A 39 0.95 -11.81 -18.41
N CYS A 40 0.16 -12.35 -17.47
CA CYS A 40 0.34 -13.70 -16.94
C CYS A 40 0.07 -14.73 -18.07
N GLN A 41 1.12 -15.46 -18.45
CA GLN A 41 1.07 -16.57 -19.41
C GLN A 41 0.85 -17.94 -18.72
N GLY A 42 0.75 -17.95 -17.39
CA GLY A 42 0.50 -19.15 -16.60
C GLY A 42 -0.96 -19.61 -16.64
N THR A 43 -1.31 -20.48 -15.70
CA THR A 43 -2.65 -21.04 -15.53
C THR A 43 -3.69 -19.99 -15.11
N LEU A 44 -4.98 -20.32 -15.30
CA LEU A 44 -6.08 -19.50 -14.80
C LEU A 44 -5.99 -19.30 -13.27
N ALA A 45 -5.59 -20.32 -12.53
CA ALA A 45 -5.44 -20.26 -11.08
C ALA A 45 -4.38 -19.22 -10.65
N GLU A 46 -3.23 -19.21 -11.32
CA GLU A 46 -2.17 -18.22 -11.06
C GLU A 46 -2.64 -16.81 -11.39
N LYS A 47 -3.35 -16.63 -12.52
CA LYS A 47 -3.93 -15.34 -12.90
C LYS A 47 -4.94 -14.83 -11.86
N LEU A 48 -5.78 -15.71 -11.33
CA LEU A 48 -6.73 -15.37 -10.27
C LEU A 48 -6.01 -14.99 -8.97
N ALA A 49 -4.99 -15.74 -8.55
CA ALA A 49 -4.20 -15.42 -7.38
C ALA A 49 -3.53 -14.03 -7.48
N ILE A 50 -2.99 -13.67 -8.65
CA ILE A 50 -2.41 -12.32 -8.87
C ILE A 50 -3.49 -11.24 -8.81
N LYS A 51 -4.69 -11.49 -9.38
CA LYS A 51 -5.81 -10.54 -9.34
C LYS A 51 -6.32 -10.30 -7.92
N ASP A 52 -6.46 -11.35 -7.11
CA ASP A 52 -6.87 -11.21 -5.73
C ASP A 52 -5.81 -10.45 -4.92
N ASN A 53 -4.54 -10.68 -5.24
CA ASN A 53 -3.47 -9.89 -4.67
C ASN A 53 -3.52 -8.41 -5.09
N ALA A 54 -3.83 -8.11 -6.35
CA ALA A 54 -3.99 -6.74 -6.81
C ALA A 54 -5.11 -6.02 -6.04
N LYS A 55 -6.27 -6.66 -5.85
CA LYS A 55 -7.40 -6.11 -5.08
C LYS A 55 -7.01 -5.77 -3.64
N LYS A 56 -6.33 -6.68 -2.95
CA LYS A 56 -5.85 -6.45 -1.58
C LYS A 56 -4.85 -5.28 -1.53
N ALA A 57 -3.98 -5.14 -2.53
CA ALA A 57 -3.07 -4.01 -2.61
C ALA A 57 -3.80 -2.67 -2.88
N ASP A 58 -4.87 -2.69 -3.68
CA ASP A 58 -5.75 -1.54 -3.89
C ASP A 58 -6.48 -1.14 -2.59
N GLU A 59 -6.95 -2.11 -1.82
CA GLU A 59 -7.58 -1.88 -0.50
C GLU A 59 -6.61 -1.20 0.48
N VAL A 60 -5.36 -1.67 0.54
CA VAL A 60 -4.31 -1.04 1.36
C VAL A 60 -4.06 0.39 0.90
N THR A 61 -3.93 0.62 -0.41
CA THR A 61 -3.75 1.96 -0.97
C THR A 61 -4.91 2.89 -0.64
N ARG A 62 -6.14 2.39 -0.71
CA ARG A 62 -7.34 3.14 -0.33
C ARG A 62 -7.34 3.49 1.15
N LYS A 63 -7.03 2.53 2.03
CA LYS A 63 -6.96 2.75 3.49
C LYS A 63 -5.93 3.82 3.83
N LEU A 64 -4.74 3.77 3.22
CA LEU A 64 -3.70 4.80 3.40
C LEU A 64 -4.15 6.19 2.98
N LYS A 65 -4.87 6.33 1.85
CA LYS A 65 -5.40 7.62 1.40
C LYS A 65 -6.51 8.17 2.30
N LEU A 66 -7.36 7.29 2.84
CA LEU A 66 -8.44 7.70 3.72
C LEU A 66 -7.91 8.17 5.08
N GLN A 67 -6.85 7.55 5.57
CA GLN A 67 -6.25 7.85 6.87
C GLN A 67 -5.02 8.77 6.76
N SER A 68 -4.72 9.32 5.59
CA SER A 68 -3.46 10.07 5.39
C SER A 68 -3.37 11.29 6.30
N PHE A 69 -4.48 12.03 6.45
CA PHE A 69 -4.53 13.19 7.33
C PHE A 69 -4.34 12.81 8.80
N ASP A 70 -5.06 11.79 9.29
CA ASP A 70 -4.92 11.32 10.67
C ASP A 70 -3.47 10.88 10.96
N ILE A 71 -2.85 10.15 10.03
CA ILE A 71 -1.47 9.68 10.16
C ILE A 71 -0.48 10.85 10.15
N GLU A 72 -0.67 11.84 9.27
CA GLU A 72 0.17 13.04 9.22
C GLU A 72 0.05 13.85 10.52
N ASP A 73 -1.16 13.99 11.07
CA ASP A 73 -1.41 14.70 12.32
C ASP A 73 -0.79 13.98 13.52
N GLU A 74 -0.94 12.66 13.61
CA GLU A 74 -0.28 11.82 14.63
C GLU A 74 1.25 12.02 14.60
N LEU A 75 1.86 11.90 13.41
CA LEU A 75 3.31 12.04 13.24
C LEU A 75 3.80 13.45 13.59
N ARG A 76 3.02 14.49 13.24
CA ARG A 76 3.33 15.88 13.64
C ARG A 76 3.23 16.05 15.16
N ALA A 77 2.21 15.50 15.80
CA ALA A 77 2.04 15.58 17.25
C ALA A 77 3.18 14.87 18.01
N GLU A 78 3.61 13.70 17.53
CA GLU A 78 4.79 12.99 18.05
C GLU A 78 6.06 13.84 17.92
N SER A 79 6.24 14.53 16.79
CA SER A 79 7.41 15.40 16.58
C SER A 79 7.46 16.66 17.46
N LEU A 80 6.33 17.07 18.05
CA LEU A 80 6.21 18.25 18.91
C LEU A 80 6.40 17.94 20.41
N THR A 81 6.42 16.66 20.78
CA THR A 81 6.51 16.19 22.18
C THR A 81 7.92 15.72 22.57
N HIS A 82 8.87 15.77 21.63
CA HIS A 82 10.30 15.52 21.81
C HIS A 82 11.12 16.76 21.47
#